data_AF-K4LI33-F1
#
_entry.id   AF-K4LI33-F1
#
_cell.length_a   1.000
_cell.length_b   1.000
_cell.length_c   1.000
_cell.angle_alpha   90.00
_cell.angle_beta   90.00
_cell.angle_gamma   90.00
#
_symmetry.space_group_name_H-M   'P 1'
#
loop_
_entity.id
_entity.type
_entity.pdbx_description
1 polymer ?
#
loop_
_entity_poly.entity_id
_entity_poly.type
_entity_poly.pdbx_seq_one_letter_code
_entity_poly.pdbx_strand_id
1 'polypeptide(L)'
;MMEAGAWSEALKSGNYHMSLSPYTLMTGDPDFYFGRWIYSDGQMNRARGVGYRSSEADRLVLNAARETDVAKRKALYGELRKLVAEDVPVVLLVR
;
A
#
# COMPACT_ATOMS: atom_id res chain seq x y z
N MET A 1 0.26 -22.87 -11.02
CA MET A 1 0.61 -22.19 -9.75
C MET A 1 2.13 -22.12 -9.72
N MET A 2 2.71 -20.94 -9.50
CA MET A 2 4.17 -20.82 -9.39
C MET A 2 4.59 -21.14 -7.97
N GLU A 3 5.76 -21.77 -7.81
CA GLU A 3 6.39 -21.92 -6.49
C GLU A 3 6.75 -20.53 -5.92
N ALA A 4 6.78 -20.41 -4.59
CA ALA A 4 6.85 -19.11 -3.91
C ALA A 4 8.08 -18.26 -4.31
N GLY A 5 9.23 -18.90 -4.54
CA GLY A 5 10.45 -18.22 -5.00
C GLY A 5 10.29 -17.64 -6.41
N ALA A 6 9.80 -18.45 -7.35
CA ALA A 6 9.58 -18.05 -8.73
C ALA A 6 8.51 -16.95 -8.83
N TRP A 7 7.48 -16.99 -7.98
CA TRP A 7 6.48 -15.92 -7.88
C TRP A 7 7.09 -14.61 -7.36
N SER A 8 7.93 -14.66 -6.33
CA SER A 8 8.64 -13.48 -5.81
C SER A 8 9.55 -12.83 -6.85
N GLU A 9 10.24 -13.64 -7.66
CA GLU A 9 11.06 -13.15 -8.77
C GLU A 9 10.23 -12.53 -9.90
N ALA A 10 9.10 -13.16 -10.26
CA ALA A 10 8.16 -12.59 -11.22
C ALA A 10 7.65 -11.22 -10.78
N LEU A 11 7.31 -11.07 -9.50
CA LEU A 11 6.90 -9.78 -8.92
C LEU A 11 7.98 -8.71 -8.99
N LYS A 12 9.22 -9.05 -8.64
CA LYS A 12 10.34 -8.09 -8.68
C LYS A 12 10.75 -7.70 -10.10
N SER A 13 10.61 -8.62 -11.05
CA SER A 13 10.96 -8.40 -12.46
C SER A 13 9.83 -7.76 -13.28
N GLY A 14 8.62 -7.62 -12.71
CA GLY A 14 7.46 -7.11 -13.44
C GLY A 14 6.86 -8.12 -14.43
N ASN A 15 7.25 -9.40 -14.36
CA ASN A 15 6.77 -10.43 -15.28
C ASN A 15 5.42 -11.03 -14.85
N TYR A 16 4.39 -10.19 -14.77
CA TYR A 16 3.02 -10.58 -14.46
C TYR A 16 2.03 -9.49 -14.92
N HIS A 17 0.79 -9.88 -15.21
CA HIS A 17 -0.30 -8.93 -15.47
C HIS A 17 -1.09 -8.62 -14.20
N MET A 18 -1.33 -9.65 -13.37
CA MET A 18 -2.01 -9.54 -12.09
C MET A 18 -1.41 -10.55 -11.13
N SER A 19 -1.39 -10.22 -9.84
CA SER A 19 -0.98 -11.12 -8.77
C SER A 19 -1.90 -11.00 -7.57
N LEU A 20 -2.22 -12.14 -6.95
CA LEU A 20 -2.97 -12.18 -5.69
C LEU A 20 -1.99 -12.20 -4.51
N SER A 21 -2.25 -11.34 -3.52
CA SER A 21 -1.48 -11.30 -2.27
C SER A 21 -2.43 -11.31 -1.07
N PRO A 22 -2.49 -12.40 -0.29
CA PRO A 22 -3.16 -12.35 1.01
C PRO A 22 -2.36 -11.43 1.94
N TYR A 23 -3.05 -10.59 2.70
CA TYR A 23 -2.39 -9.69 3.65
C TYR A 23 -3.20 -9.56 4.94
N THR A 24 -2.55 -9.85 6.07
CA THR A 24 -3.14 -9.71 7.39
C THR A 24 -2.71 -8.37 7.99
N LEU A 25 -3.69 -7.55 8.39
CA LEU A 25 -3.44 -6.34 9.14
C LEU A 25 -3.16 -6.72 10.60
N MET A 26 -1.89 -6.69 10.97
CA MET A 26 -1.44 -7.13 12.30
C MET A 26 -1.68 -6.09 13.39
N THR A 27 -1.87 -4.83 13.00
CA THR A 27 -2.09 -3.70 13.90
C THR A 27 -3.42 -3.04 13.55
N GLY A 28 -4.13 -2.52 14.56
CA GLY A 28 -5.26 -1.62 14.34
C GLY A 28 -4.86 -0.25 13.76
N ASP A 29 -3.57 -0.04 13.49
CA ASP A 29 -3.03 1.18 12.90
C ASP A 29 -3.09 1.16 11.36
N PRO A 30 -3.76 2.16 10.72
CA PRO A 30 -3.77 2.31 9.27
C PRO A 30 -2.38 2.42 8.62
N ASP A 31 -1.38 2.96 9.33
CA ASP A 31 -0.03 3.15 8.80
C ASP A 31 0.61 1.82 8.37
N PHE A 32 0.27 0.73 9.07
CA PHE A 32 0.81 -0.59 8.76
C PHE A 32 0.48 -1.03 7.34
N TYR A 33 -0.67 -0.62 6.81
CA TYR A 33 -1.02 -0.84 5.42
C TYR A 33 -0.44 0.26 4.53
N PHE A 34 -0.82 1.52 4.78
CA PHE A 34 -0.52 2.63 3.88
C PHE A 34 1.00 2.89 3.73
N GLY A 35 1.76 2.86 4.83
CA GLY A 35 3.21 3.02 4.82
C GLY A 35 3.96 1.88 4.13
N ARG A 36 3.36 0.68 4.02
CA ARG A 36 3.99 -0.47 3.37
C ARG A 36 3.58 -0.64 1.91
N TRP A 37 2.30 -0.44 1.59
CA TRP A 37 1.71 -0.76 0.29
C TRP A 37 1.53 0.47 -0.62
N ILE A 38 1.30 1.65 -0.04
CA ILE A 38 0.93 2.85 -0.81
C ILE A 38 2.07 3.86 -0.88
N TYR A 39 2.83 4.04 0.19
CA TYR A 39 4.05 4.84 0.13
C TYR A 39 4.95 4.36 -1.01
N SER A 40 5.44 5.26 -1.86
CA SER A 40 6.27 4.94 -3.03
C SER A 40 7.49 4.09 -2.65
N ASP A 41 8.04 4.34 -1.47
CA ASP A 41 9.20 3.63 -0.95
C ASP A 41 8.84 2.51 0.05
N GLY A 42 7.55 2.23 0.20
CA GLY A 42 7.01 1.19 1.06
C GLY A 42 7.53 -0.20 0.69
N GLN A 43 7.82 -0.99 1.73
CA GLN A 43 8.40 -2.33 1.57
C GLN A 43 7.54 -3.24 0.69
N MET A 44 6.21 -3.25 0.89
CA MET A 44 5.30 -4.09 0.11
C MET A 44 5.07 -3.53 -1.28
N ASN A 45 5.01 -2.21 -1.44
CA ASN A 45 4.90 -1.56 -2.75
C ASN A 45 5.99 -2.07 -3.71
N ARG A 46 7.25 -2.06 -3.24
CA ARG A 46 8.40 -2.58 -4.01
C ARG A 46 8.44 -4.10 -4.10
N ALA A 47 8.29 -4.80 -2.98
CA ALA A 47 8.45 -6.26 -2.94
C ALA A 47 7.33 -7.02 -3.66
N ARG A 48 6.15 -6.41 -3.81
CA ARG A 48 4.99 -6.98 -4.51
C ARG A 48 4.80 -6.43 -5.92
N GLY A 49 5.75 -5.62 -6.39
CA GLY A 49 5.73 -5.01 -7.71
C GLY A 49 4.54 -4.07 -7.95
N VAL A 50 3.86 -3.58 -6.89
CA VAL A 50 2.75 -2.63 -7.06
C VAL A 50 3.22 -1.43 -7.87
N GLY A 51 4.42 -0.92 -7.58
CA GLY A 51 5.08 0.13 -8.34
C GLY A 51 4.33 1.47 -8.31
N TYR A 52 3.37 1.62 -7.38
CA TYR A 52 2.57 2.82 -7.28
C TYR A 52 3.42 3.97 -6.76
N ARG A 53 3.34 5.12 -7.44
CA ARG A 53 4.08 6.33 -7.08
C ARG A 53 3.17 7.53 -7.21
N SER A 54 2.97 8.24 -6.12
CA SER A 54 2.17 9.47 -6.08
C SER A 54 2.75 10.39 -5.01
N SER A 55 3.23 11.58 -5.42
CA SER A 55 3.77 12.56 -4.48
C SER A 55 2.75 13.01 -3.45
N GLU A 56 1.46 13.03 -3.83
CA GLU A 56 0.38 13.37 -2.93
C GLU A 56 0.09 12.24 -1.93
N ALA A 57 0.09 10.99 -2.39
CA ALA A 57 -0.04 9.84 -1.48
C ALA A 57 1.14 9.79 -0.49
N ASP A 58 2.36 10.01 -0.95
CA ASP A 58 3.56 10.05 -0.11
C ASP A 58 3.47 11.14 0.95
N ARG A 59 3.04 12.34 0.56
CA ARG A 59 2.82 13.47 1.48
C ARG A 59 1.80 13.11 2.55
N LEU A 60 0.66 12.53 2.16
CA LEU A 60 -0.41 12.15 3.09
C LEU A 60 0.03 11.05 4.07
N VAL A 61 0.72 10.01 3.58
CA VAL A 61 1.26 8.93 4.43
C VAL A 61 2.24 9.50 5.46
N LEU A 62 3.24 10.25 5.01
CA LEU A 62 4.30 10.76 5.90
C LEU A 62 3.76 11.75 6.94
N ASN A 63 2.77 12.56 6.57
CA ASN A 63 2.11 13.47 7.51
C ASN A 63 1.26 12.69 8.52
N ALA A 64 0.47 11.71 8.07
CA ALA A 64 -0.38 10.91 8.96
C ALA A 64 0.42 10.03 9.93
N ALA A 65 1.60 9.55 9.53
CA ALA A 65 2.51 8.79 10.37
C ALA A 65 3.13 9.63 11.49
N ARG A 66 3.30 10.94 11.29
CA ARG A 66 3.91 11.87 12.25
C ARG A 66 2.91 12.65 13.10
N GLU A 67 1.64 12.67 12.69
CA GLU A 67 0.57 13.41 13.37
C GLU A 67 0.17 12.71 14.68
N THR A 68 0.16 13.46 15.78
CA THR A 68 -0.17 12.98 17.12
C THR A 68 -1.60 13.31 17.52
N ASP A 69 -2.22 14.31 16.89
CA ASP A 69 -3.64 14.62 17.03
C ASP A 69 -4.48 13.56 16.30
N VAL A 70 -5.29 12.82 17.06
CA VAL A 70 -6.10 11.71 16.55
C VAL A 70 -7.09 12.17 15.47
N ALA A 71 -7.69 13.36 15.62
CA ALA A 71 -8.68 13.86 14.67
C ALA A 71 -8.01 14.27 13.35
N LYS A 72 -6.88 14.97 13.41
CA LYS A 72 -6.09 15.34 12.22
C LYS A 72 -5.54 14.11 11.52
N ARG A 73 -4.99 13.16 12.28
CA ARG A 73 -4.49 11.88 11.75
C ARG A 73 -5.58 11.12 11.00
N LYS A 74 -6.80 11.07 11.57
CA LYS A 74 -7.96 10.45 10.93
C LYS A 74 -8.37 11.18 9.64
N ALA A 75 -8.29 12.51 9.62
CA ALA A 75 -8.58 13.28 8.40
C ALA A 75 -7.56 12.98 7.28
N LEU A 76 -6.26 12.96 7.60
CA LEU A 76 -5.19 12.63 6.66
C LEU A 76 -5.36 11.23 6.05
N TYR A 77 -5.60 10.20 6.89
CA TYR A 77 -5.90 8.86 6.37
C TYR A 77 -7.22 8.79 5.60
N GLY A 78 -8.18 9.65 5.93
CA GLY A 78 -9.43 9.78 5.21
C GLY A 78 -9.24 10.28 3.77
N GLU A 79 -8.40 11.30 3.59
CA GLU A 79 -8.00 11.83 2.28
C GLU A 79 -7.20 10.79 1.50
N LEU A 80 -6.19 10.18 2.13
CA LEU A 80 -5.36 9.14 1.51
C LEU A 80 -6.19 7.98 0.98
N ARG A 81 -7.17 7.52 1.76
CA ARG A 81 -8.06 6.43 1.34
C ARG A 81 -8.90 6.80 0.12
N LYS A 82 -9.34 8.05 -0.02
CA LYS A 82 -10.09 8.50 -1.21
C LYS A 82 -9.19 8.48 -2.43
N LEU A 83 -7.99 9.07 -2.32
CA LEU A 83 -7.00 9.09 -3.39
C LEU A 83 -6.66 7.66 -3.86
N VAL A 84 -6.37 6.75 -2.93
CA VAL A 84 -6.07 5.35 -3.27
C VAL A 84 -7.27 4.63 -3.90
N ALA A 85 -8.50 4.97 -3.51
CA ALA A 85 -9.70 4.41 -4.12
C ALA A 85 -9.95 4.93 -5.55
N GLU A 86 -9.48 6.13 -5.86
CA GLU A 86 -9.55 6.74 -7.20
C GLU A 86 -8.44 6.20 -8.12
N ASP A 87 -7.22 6.08 -7.61
CA ASP A 87 -6.06 5.60 -8.37
C ASP A 87 -6.03 4.08 -8.57
N VAL A 88 -6.72 3.33 -7.69
CA VAL A 88 -6.83 1.86 -7.69
C VAL A 88 -5.46 1.14 -7.88
N PRO A 89 -4.42 1.44 -7.08
CA PRO A 89 -3.13 0.77 -7.22
C PRO A 89 -3.18 -0.71 -6.81
N VAL A 90 -4.11 -1.06 -5.93
CA VAL A 90 -4.38 -2.41 -5.45
C VAL A 90 -5.88 -2.61 -5.36
N VAL A 91 -6.39 -3.72 -5.89
CA VAL A 91 -7.81 -4.08 -5.79
C VAL A 91 -8.02 -4.94 -4.54
N LEU A 92 -8.84 -4.44 -3.61
CA LEU A 92 -9.27 -5.19 -2.42
C LEU A 92 -10.39 -6.16 -2.82
N LEU A 93 -10.17 -7.46 -2.63
CA LEU A 93 -11.13 -8.51 -3.02
C LEU A 93 -12.12 -8.88 -1.91
N VAL A 94 -11.76 -8.62 -0.66
CA VAL A 94 -12.57 -8.93 0.53
C VAL A 94 -12.62 -7.70 1.44
N ARG A 95 -13.70 -7.59 2.21
CA ARG A 95 -13.96 -6.48 3.12
C ARG A 95 -13.75 -6.88 4.57
#